data_AF-A0A953Y036-F1
#
_entry.id   AF-A0A953Y036-F1
#
_cell.length_a   1.000
_cell.length_b   1.000
_cell.length_c   1.000
_cell.angle_alpha   90.00
_cell.angle_beta   90.00
_cell.angle_gamma   90.00
#
_symmetry.space_group_name_H-M   'P 1'
#
loop_
_entity.id
_entity.type
_entity.pdbx_description
1 polymer ?
#
loop_
_entity_poly.entity_id
_entity_poly.type
_entity_poly.pdbx_seq_one_letter_code
_entity_poly.pdbx_strand_id
1 'polypeptide(L)'
;MAKKSEGEKEGLARRLKQGGGGDPAREAHFKRELSDPERFPLHLSRFAQLCLVHPVLRGFRYPMQAFVEEVLARRTATQGDPAEEAKALREVLIRKLAKPALLDALIRQVRAAAQAVEQDEDLIAVLAGNAIVTSCMDDPQLTHPLWSLLCDLSLSEGMLSGAFLVGVVQAGLVPDEEQVGAAFAKALAQGDLPRELEQLGVEPLDAQELVDAYLDELDADEPFAMQYDAVLHLAALNLTLAEQVGALVTQIGIPAEVRAQIQELYTTAYADDVDAQLVEELSAFFRKRLEALRDEEDDADEERGDGAPRSEDDDDGIALQRQRAAIVWASLQALPRAQNELLQSIHVRSLTRARLIAPPPEQPFLAKLWAQPSDLFALEEYEGYLRATGEVNRAKRVSRMLDDVKRARQEARQAQGAAPEESGA
;
A
#
# COMPACT_ATOMS: atom_id res chain seq x y z
N MET A 1 41.67 27.31 -9.83
CA MET A 1 40.20 27.14 -9.89
C MET A 1 39.65 26.85 -11.28
N ALA A 2 40.40 27.06 -12.39
CA ALA A 2 39.90 26.75 -13.75
C ALA A 2 39.97 25.27 -14.18
N LYS A 3 40.76 24.41 -13.52
CA LYS A 3 40.95 22.99 -13.90
C LYS A 3 39.88 22.02 -13.38
N LYS A 4 39.04 22.42 -12.41
CA LYS A 4 37.95 21.56 -11.90
C LYS A 4 36.73 21.56 -12.83
N SER A 5 36.44 22.67 -13.52
CA SER A 5 35.28 22.77 -14.41
C SER A 5 35.47 22.14 -15.80
N GLU A 6 36.72 21.86 -16.21
CA GLU A 6 37.01 21.08 -17.43
C GLU A 6 36.75 19.58 -17.22
N GLY A 7 37.04 19.05 -16.02
CA GLY A 7 36.76 17.64 -15.67
C GLY A 7 35.27 17.32 -15.57
N GLU A 8 34.46 18.26 -15.08
CA GLU A 8 32.99 18.14 -15.01
C GLU A 8 32.35 18.14 -16.41
N LYS A 9 32.89 18.93 -17.35
CA LYS A 9 32.43 18.97 -18.75
C LYS A 9 32.82 17.73 -19.55
N GLU A 10 34.00 17.15 -19.28
CA GLU A 10 34.42 15.87 -19.89
C GLU A 10 33.64 14.67 -19.35
N GLY A 11 33.27 14.68 -18.05
CA GLY A 11 32.44 13.66 -17.43
C GLY A 11 31.04 13.56 -18.05
N LEU A 12 30.41 14.70 -18.32
CA LEU A 12 29.08 14.77 -18.95
C LEU A 12 29.12 14.33 -20.43
N ALA A 13 30.16 14.70 -21.18
CA ALA A 13 30.32 14.35 -22.60
C ALA A 13 30.59 12.84 -22.82
N ARG A 14 31.33 12.19 -21.92
CA ARG A 14 31.51 10.72 -21.96
C ARG A 14 30.22 9.97 -21.63
N ARG A 15 29.38 10.50 -20.75
CA ARG A 15 28.10 9.88 -20.33
C ARG A 15 27.02 10.00 -21.41
N LEU A 16 27.00 11.10 -22.17
CA LEU A 16 26.11 11.28 -23.33
C LEU A 16 26.47 10.35 -24.50
N LYS A 17 27.76 10.04 -24.70
CA LYS A 17 28.21 9.08 -25.72
C LYS A 17 27.86 7.61 -25.45
N GLN A 18 27.55 7.24 -24.21
CA GLN A 18 27.21 5.85 -23.85
C GLN A 18 25.69 5.56 -23.87
N GLY A 19 24.84 6.58 -24.01
CA GLY A 19 23.37 6.44 -23.97
C GLY A 19 22.65 6.51 -25.33
N GLY A 20 23.33 6.84 -26.42
CA GLY A 20 22.68 6.92 -27.73
C GLY A 20 23.53 7.67 -28.74
N GLY A 21 23.60 7.16 -29.96
CA GLY A 21 24.39 7.76 -31.04
C GLY A 21 24.06 9.23 -31.27
N GLY A 22 25.08 10.09 -31.18
CA GLY A 22 25.63 10.72 -32.38
C GLY A 22 24.98 11.99 -32.94
N ASP A 23 24.19 12.77 -32.19
CA ASP A 23 23.80 14.12 -32.61
C ASP A 23 24.36 15.21 -31.66
N PRO A 24 25.37 15.98 -32.11
CA PRO A 24 25.93 17.11 -31.36
C PRO A 24 24.89 18.19 -31.00
N ALA A 25 23.83 18.35 -31.81
CA ALA A 25 22.76 19.30 -31.53
C ALA A 25 21.91 18.84 -30.34
N ARG A 26 21.61 17.54 -30.25
CA ARG A 26 20.90 16.92 -29.13
C ARG A 26 21.72 16.99 -27.83
N GLU A 27 23.02 16.69 -27.89
CA GLU A 27 23.93 16.84 -26.74
C GLU A 27 24.03 18.31 -26.29
N ALA A 28 24.10 19.27 -27.22
CA ALA A 28 24.12 20.70 -26.90
C ALA A 28 22.80 21.18 -26.29
N HIS A 29 21.66 20.63 -26.74
CA HIS A 29 20.36 20.88 -26.15
C HIS A 29 20.31 20.39 -24.70
N PHE A 30 20.64 19.13 -24.43
CA PHE A 30 20.63 18.59 -23.07
C PHE A 30 21.56 19.34 -22.11
N LYS A 31 22.77 19.70 -22.57
CA LYS A 31 23.69 20.54 -21.80
C LYS A 31 23.07 21.89 -21.42
N ARG A 32 22.34 22.52 -22.33
CA ARG A 32 21.66 23.79 -22.07
C ARG A 32 20.57 23.63 -21.03
N GLU A 33 19.72 22.61 -21.18
CA GLU A 33 18.63 22.29 -20.25
C GLU A 33 19.14 22.03 -18.82
N LEU A 34 20.20 21.24 -18.68
CA LEU A 34 20.73 20.83 -17.38
C LEU A 34 21.61 21.89 -16.71
N SER A 35 22.16 22.83 -17.47
CA SER A 35 22.99 23.91 -16.93
C SER A 35 22.17 25.16 -16.56
N ASP A 36 20.89 25.20 -16.92
CA ASP A 36 19.99 26.31 -16.62
C ASP A 36 19.38 26.12 -15.21
N PRO A 37 19.66 27.03 -14.25
CA PRO A 37 19.18 26.92 -12.88
C PRO A 37 17.66 27.02 -12.74
N GLU A 38 16.96 27.62 -13.70
CA GLU A 38 15.49 27.70 -13.68
C GLU A 38 14.84 26.42 -14.21
N ARG A 39 15.52 25.70 -15.09
CA ARG A 39 14.99 24.48 -15.73
C ARG A 39 15.40 23.20 -15.03
N PHE A 40 16.58 23.17 -14.42
CA PHE A 40 17.08 21.99 -13.71
C PHE A 40 16.10 21.49 -12.62
N PRO A 41 15.45 22.34 -11.80
CA PRO A 41 14.43 21.89 -10.84
C PRO A 41 13.19 21.25 -11.49
N LEU A 42 12.81 21.67 -12.70
CA LEU A 42 11.71 21.07 -13.45
C LEU A 42 12.07 19.65 -13.88
N HIS A 43 13.31 19.46 -14.36
CA HIS A 43 13.83 18.14 -14.73
C HIS A 43 13.99 17.22 -13.52
N LEU A 44 14.35 17.75 -12.34
CA LEU A 44 14.33 16.99 -11.09
C LEU A 44 12.91 16.60 -10.64
N SER A 45 11.94 17.48 -10.83
CA SER A 45 10.53 17.16 -10.56
C SER A 45 10.03 16.04 -11.49
N ARG A 46 10.39 16.11 -12.78
CA ARG A 46 10.08 15.04 -13.75
C ARG A 46 10.81 13.74 -13.39
N PHE A 47 12.06 13.81 -12.97
CA PHE A 47 12.81 12.65 -12.49
C PHE A 47 12.11 12.00 -11.29
N ALA A 48 11.64 12.78 -10.32
CA ALA A 48 10.85 12.26 -9.20
C ALA A 48 9.60 11.52 -9.67
N GLN A 49 8.85 12.06 -10.62
CA GLN A 49 7.70 11.36 -11.21
C GLN A 49 8.12 10.03 -11.86
N LEU A 50 9.22 10.02 -12.62
CA LEU A 50 9.76 8.80 -13.22
C LEU A 50 10.18 7.77 -12.17
N CYS A 51 10.69 8.19 -11.02
CA CYS A 51 11.02 7.30 -9.90
C CYS A 51 9.78 6.59 -9.33
N LEU A 52 8.59 7.21 -9.42
CA LEU A 52 7.33 6.59 -8.98
C LEU A 52 6.82 5.56 -10.00
N VAL A 53 6.90 5.87 -11.29
CA VAL A 53 6.22 5.09 -12.35
C VAL A 53 7.13 4.09 -13.07
N HIS A 54 8.39 4.44 -13.34
CA HIS A 54 9.27 3.67 -14.21
C HIS A 54 9.85 2.43 -13.49
N PRO A 55 9.64 1.19 -13.97
CA PRO A 55 10.03 -0.04 -13.26
C PRO A 55 11.51 -0.11 -12.87
N VAL A 56 12.40 0.35 -13.75
CA VAL A 56 13.86 0.31 -13.52
C VAL A 56 14.29 1.25 -12.39
N LEU A 57 13.53 2.31 -12.12
CA LEU A 57 13.82 3.30 -11.07
C LEU A 57 13.13 2.94 -9.73
N ARG A 58 12.47 1.78 -9.63
CA ARG A 58 11.76 1.41 -8.38
C ARG A 58 12.66 0.77 -7.32
N GLY A 59 13.85 0.31 -7.67
CA GLY A 59 14.65 -0.56 -6.80
C GLY A 59 15.55 0.14 -5.78
N PHE A 60 15.59 1.48 -5.68
CA PHE A 60 16.40 2.22 -4.70
C PHE A 60 15.56 2.75 -3.53
N ARG A 61 14.36 2.19 -3.31
CA ARG A 61 13.43 2.65 -2.29
C ARG A 61 13.87 2.18 -0.90
N TYR A 62 13.60 3.00 0.10
CA TYR A 62 13.68 2.56 1.49
C TYR A 62 12.51 1.60 1.76
N PRO A 63 12.69 0.53 2.59
CA PRO A 63 11.61 -0.39 2.92
C PRO A 63 10.38 0.36 3.45
N MET A 64 9.26 0.28 2.72
CA MET A 64 8.11 1.17 2.95
C MET A 64 7.51 1.01 4.34
N GLN A 65 7.41 -0.22 4.84
CA GLN A 65 6.88 -0.52 6.17
C GLN A 65 7.71 0.17 7.26
N ALA A 66 9.03 -0.06 7.28
CA ALA A 66 9.94 0.60 8.21
C ALA A 66 9.95 2.13 8.07
N PHE A 67 9.62 2.66 6.89
CA PHE A 67 9.52 4.11 6.68
C PHE A 67 8.29 4.66 7.38
N VAL A 68 7.15 4.02 7.14
CA VAL A 68 5.86 4.41 7.71
C VAL A 68 5.90 4.28 9.23
N GLU A 69 6.45 3.19 9.77
CA GLU A 69 6.61 2.99 11.21
C GLU A 69 7.39 4.14 11.87
N GLU A 70 8.50 4.59 11.27
CA GLU A 70 9.30 5.69 11.82
C GLU A 70 8.51 7.02 11.81
N VAL A 71 7.75 7.28 10.75
CA VAL A 71 6.87 8.46 10.67
C VAL A 71 5.75 8.37 11.71
N LEU A 72 5.17 7.18 11.90
CA LEU A 72 4.07 6.94 12.83
C LEU A 72 4.51 6.92 14.29
N ALA A 73 5.70 6.43 14.61
CA ALA A 73 6.22 6.40 15.98
C ALA A 73 6.43 7.81 16.55
N ARG A 74 6.55 8.82 15.68
CA ARG A 74 6.77 10.19 16.09
C ARG A 74 5.48 10.82 16.58
N ARG A 75 5.44 11.15 17.87
CA ARG A 75 4.42 12.02 18.44
C ARG A 75 4.71 13.46 18.00
N THR A 76 3.89 14.02 17.11
CA THR A 76 3.80 15.47 16.92
C THR A 76 3.39 16.07 18.26
N ALA A 77 4.18 17.00 18.80
CA ALA A 77 3.83 17.62 20.06
C ALA A 77 2.68 18.59 19.81
N THR A 78 1.61 18.48 20.57
CA THR A 78 0.40 19.32 20.43
C THR A 78 0.64 20.83 20.69
N GLN A 79 1.87 21.24 21.01
CA GLN A 79 2.22 22.61 21.40
C GLN A 79 3.51 23.15 20.72
N GLY A 80 4.07 22.46 19.71
CA GLY A 80 5.27 22.89 18.98
C GLY A 80 4.99 23.76 17.74
N ASP A 81 6.02 24.42 17.20
CA ASP A 81 5.96 25.04 15.87
C ASP A 81 5.95 23.93 14.80
N PRO A 82 4.89 23.83 13.97
CA PRO A 82 4.80 22.80 12.92
C PRO A 82 6.00 22.78 11.97
N ALA A 83 6.64 23.93 11.73
CA ALA A 83 7.82 24.02 10.88
C ALA A 83 9.07 23.38 11.53
N GLU A 84 9.21 23.49 12.85
CA GLU A 84 10.28 22.82 13.59
C GLU A 84 10.07 21.31 13.66
N GLU A 85 8.82 20.87 13.83
CA GLU A 85 8.48 19.45 13.85
C GLU A 85 8.74 18.79 12.50
N ALA A 86 8.32 19.44 11.41
CA ALA A 86 8.60 19.06 10.03
C ALA A 86 10.09 18.92 9.77
N LYS A 87 10.87 19.93 10.14
CA LYS A 87 12.32 19.94 9.97
C LYS A 87 12.95 18.77 10.74
N ALA A 88 12.55 18.59 12.00
CA ALA A 88 13.07 17.52 12.83
C ALA A 88 12.70 16.14 12.25
N LEU A 89 11.52 15.98 11.62
CA LEU A 89 11.08 14.70 11.04
C LEU A 89 11.95 14.39 9.83
N ARG A 90 12.09 15.37 8.93
CA ARG A 90 12.92 15.27 7.74
C ARG A 90 14.38 14.94 8.10
N GLU A 91 14.94 15.57 9.13
CA GLU A 91 16.31 15.26 9.58
C GLU A 91 16.49 13.79 10.01
N VAL A 92 15.51 13.21 10.71
CA VAL A 92 15.54 11.80 11.13
C VAL A 92 15.43 10.88 9.91
N LEU A 93 14.43 11.12 9.04
CA LEU A 93 14.21 10.32 7.84
C LEU A 93 15.42 10.38 6.90
N ILE A 94 15.99 11.56 6.69
CA ILE A 94 17.20 11.74 5.87
C ILE A 94 18.38 10.95 6.44
N ARG A 95 18.60 10.94 7.76
CA ARG A 95 19.67 10.14 8.37
C ARG A 95 19.49 8.63 8.12
N LYS A 96 18.24 8.14 8.06
CA LYS A 96 17.93 6.74 7.76
C LYS A 96 18.11 6.42 6.27
N LEU A 97 17.84 7.39 5.40
CA LEU A 97 18.01 7.30 3.94
C LEU A 97 19.47 7.44 3.50
N ALA A 98 20.28 8.21 4.24
CA ALA A 98 21.66 8.55 3.91
C ALA A 98 22.64 7.37 4.08
N LYS A 99 22.39 6.28 3.36
CA LYS A 99 23.18 5.05 3.34
C LYS A 99 23.96 4.94 2.03
N PRO A 100 25.27 4.65 2.06
CA PRO A 100 26.07 4.47 0.84
C PRO A 100 25.50 3.44 -0.13
N ALA A 101 24.98 2.33 0.40
CA ALA A 101 24.36 1.28 -0.41
C ALA A 101 23.15 1.77 -1.24
N LEU A 102 22.41 2.77 -0.74
CA LEU A 102 21.28 3.37 -1.46
C LEU A 102 21.77 4.19 -2.65
N LEU A 103 22.84 5.00 -2.47
CA LEU A 103 23.45 5.79 -3.54
C LEU A 103 23.99 4.89 -4.66
N ASP A 104 24.66 3.80 -4.27
CA ASP A 104 25.20 2.83 -5.23
C ASP A 104 24.09 2.12 -6.01
N ALA A 105 22.96 1.79 -5.36
CA ALA A 105 21.80 1.22 -6.04
C ALA A 105 21.16 2.23 -6.99
N LEU A 106 20.97 3.47 -6.53
CA LEU A 106 20.38 4.55 -7.29
C LEU A 106 21.19 4.88 -8.55
N ILE A 107 22.51 4.97 -8.46
CA ILE A 107 23.34 5.26 -9.65
C ILE A 107 23.29 4.13 -10.68
N ARG A 108 23.22 2.87 -10.26
CA ARG A 108 23.03 1.74 -11.18
C ARG A 108 21.70 1.83 -11.91
N GLN A 109 20.63 2.14 -11.19
CA GLN A 109 19.27 2.21 -11.73
C GLN A 109 19.07 3.42 -12.65
N VAL A 110 19.61 4.58 -12.28
CA VAL A 110 19.58 5.77 -13.13
C VAL A 110 20.32 5.52 -14.45
N ARG A 111 21.47 4.84 -14.41
CA ARG A 111 22.19 4.45 -15.65
C ARG A 111 21.40 3.47 -16.51
N ALA A 112 20.76 2.48 -15.89
CA ALA A 112 19.91 1.54 -16.60
C ALA A 112 18.68 2.24 -17.21
N ALA A 113 18.05 3.16 -16.47
CA ALA A 113 16.93 3.95 -16.96
C ALA A 113 17.33 4.84 -18.14
N ALA A 114 18.51 5.45 -18.10
CA ALA A 114 19.01 6.29 -19.20
C ALA A 114 19.20 5.51 -20.51
N GLN A 115 19.35 4.19 -20.46
CA GLN A 115 19.43 3.32 -21.62
C GLN A 115 18.06 2.82 -22.10
N ALA A 116 17.05 2.82 -21.22
CA ALA A 116 15.72 2.28 -21.48
C ALA A 116 14.70 3.35 -21.91
N VAL A 117 14.93 4.61 -21.56
CA VAL A 117 14.01 5.72 -21.87
C VAL A 117 14.13 6.14 -23.33
N GLU A 118 12.99 6.16 -24.02
CA GLU A 118 12.91 6.53 -25.45
C GLU A 118 12.62 8.03 -25.67
N GLN A 119 11.92 8.67 -24.73
CA GLN A 119 11.51 10.07 -24.85
C GLN A 119 12.61 11.04 -24.41
N ASP A 120 12.86 12.08 -25.19
CA ASP A 120 13.93 13.06 -24.90
C ASP A 120 13.72 13.80 -23.57
N GLU A 121 12.48 14.19 -23.26
CA GLU A 121 12.14 14.88 -22.01
C GLU A 121 12.45 14.00 -20.77
N ASP A 122 12.09 12.72 -20.85
CA ASP A 122 12.36 11.76 -19.79
C ASP A 122 13.86 11.45 -19.69
N LEU A 123 14.57 11.40 -20.81
CA LEU A 123 16.02 11.21 -20.82
C LEU A 123 16.74 12.39 -20.16
N ILE A 124 16.32 13.63 -20.44
CA ILE A 124 16.86 14.83 -19.75
C ILE A 124 16.60 14.74 -18.25
N ALA A 125 15.40 14.33 -17.83
CA ALA A 125 15.07 14.14 -16.42
C ALA A 125 15.95 13.08 -15.75
N VAL A 126 16.15 11.92 -16.38
CA VAL A 126 17.05 10.86 -15.87
C VAL A 126 18.50 11.37 -15.79
N LEU A 127 18.96 12.18 -16.75
CA LEU A 127 20.28 12.79 -16.70
C LEU A 127 20.40 13.83 -15.57
N ALA A 128 19.35 14.61 -15.28
CA ALA A 128 19.30 15.48 -14.12
C ALA A 128 19.42 14.69 -12.82
N GLY A 129 18.68 13.57 -12.71
CA GLY A 129 18.80 12.59 -11.63
C GLY A 129 20.24 12.05 -11.48
N ASN A 130 20.89 11.71 -12.59
CA ASN A 130 22.28 11.25 -12.57
C ASN A 130 23.26 12.32 -12.06
N ALA A 131 23.04 13.58 -12.44
CA ALA A 131 23.87 14.70 -12.02
C ALA A 131 23.77 14.92 -10.51
N ILE A 132 22.56 14.97 -9.95
CA ILE A 132 22.35 15.16 -8.51
C ILE A 132 22.87 13.96 -7.68
N VAL A 133 22.74 12.74 -8.20
CA VAL A 133 23.27 11.53 -7.53
C VAL A 133 24.79 11.53 -7.52
N THR A 134 25.42 11.86 -8.65
CA THR A 134 26.88 11.96 -8.74
C THR A 134 27.42 13.04 -7.80
N SER A 135 26.78 14.22 -7.79
CA SER A 135 27.14 15.31 -6.86
C SER A 135 27.08 14.85 -5.40
N CYS A 136 26.06 14.08 -5.03
CA CYS A 136 25.94 13.55 -3.66
C CYS A 136 27.03 12.52 -3.33
N MET A 137 27.44 11.70 -4.31
CA MET A 137 28.55 10.75 -4.09
C MET A 137 29.88 11.45 -3.84
N ASP A 138 30.11 12.59 -4.51
CA ASP A 138 31.32 13.38 -4.35
C ASP A 138 31.32 14.16 -3.01
N ASP A 139 30.14 14.50 -2.48
CA ASP A 139 29.95 15.20 -1.20
C ASP A 139 28.68 14.74 -0.45
N PRO A 140 28.73 13.62 0.30
CA PRO A 140 27.56 12.96 0.88
C PRO A 140 27.11 13.60 2.20
N GLN A 141 26.93 14.93 2.21
CA GLN A 141 26.39 15.64 3.35
C GLN A 141 24.90 15.37 3.53
N LEU A 142 24.43 15.30 4.78
CA LEU A 142 22.99 15.14 5.08
C LEU A 142 22.14 16.29 4.53
N THR A 143 22.73 17.46 4.32
CA THR A 143 22.10 18.65 3.74
C THR A 143 22.04 18.62 2.21
N HIS A 144 22.59 17.59 1.55
CA HIS A 144 22.57 17.49 0.10
C HIS A 144 21.13 17.36 -0.44
N PRO A 145 20.72 18.13 -1.47
CA PRO A 145 19.33 18.15 -1.96
C PRO A 145 18.77 16.80 -2.39
N LEU A 146 19.63 15.86 -2.79
CA LEU A 146 19.25 14.48 -3.11
C LEU A 146 18.47 13.82 -1.97
N TRP A 147 18.90 14.02 -0.71
CA TRP A 147 18.25 13.35 0.42
C TRP A 147 16.85 13.88 0.68
N SER A 148 16.64 15.19 0.49
CA SER A 148 15.29 15.75 0.54
C SER A 148 14.41 15.18 -0.57
N LEU A 149 14.94 15.11 -1.80
CA LEU A 149 14.21 14.53 -2.94
C LEU A 149 13.78 13.07 -2.66
N LEU A 150 14.69 12.23 -2.14
CA LEU A 150 14.39 10.84 -1.80
C LEU A 150 13.41 10.71 -0.63
N CYS A 151 13.49 11.63 0.35
CA CYS A 151 12.53 11.69 1.45
C CYS A 151 11.12 12.05 0.94
N ASP A 152 11.01 13.09 0.12
CA ASP A 152 9.74 13.53 -0.47
C ASP A 152 9.13 12.43 -1.35
N LEU A 153 9.97 11.76 -2.16
CA LEU A 153 9.56 10.59 -2.95
C LEU A 153 9.00 9.46 -2.09
N SER A 154 9.68 9.12 -0.99
CA SER A 154 9.25 8.04 -0.09
C SER A 154 7.94 8.40 0.61
N LEU A 155 7.75 9.67 1.00
CA LEU A 155 6.48 10.16 1.57
C LEU A 155 5.34 10.08 0.55
N SER A 156 5.55 10.58 -0.67
CA SER A 156 4.54 10.52 -1.72
C SER A 156 4.18 9.08 -2.07
N GLU A 157 5.17 8.20 -2.18
CA GLU A 157 4.91 6.80 -2.46
C GLU A 157 4.18 6.10 -1.32
N GLY A 158 4.57 6.33 -0.05
CA GLY A 158 3.89 5.77 1.11
C GLY A 158 2.42 6.20 1.20
N MET A 159 2.13 7.45 0.79
CA MET A 159 0.76 7.95 0.71
C MET A 159 -0.01 7.30 -0.44
N LEU A 160 0.53 7.35 -1.66
CA LEU A 160 -0.15 6.82 -2.86
C LEU A 160 -0.29 5.29 -2.85
N SER A 161 0.58 4.57 -2.13
CA SER A 161 0.49 3.12 -1.96
C SER A 161 -0.49 2.69 -0.87
N GLY A 162 -0.99 3.61 -0.06
CA GLY A 162 -1.84 3.30 1.09
C GLY A 162 -1.08 2.76 2.29
N ALA A 163 0.26 2.74 2.26
CA ALA A 163 1.06 2.26 3.38
C ALA A 163 0.83 3.10 4.65
N PHE A 164 0.62 4.42 4.52
CA PHE A 164 0.23 5.25 5.67
C PHE A 164 -1.16 4.94 6.20
N LEU A 165 -2.16 4.73 5.34
CA LEU A 165 -3.50 4.33 5.75
C LEU A 165 -3.44 3.01 6.52
N VAL A 166 -2.78 2.00 5.95
CA VAL A 166 -2.56 0.69 6.60
C VAL A 166 -1.90 0.88 7.95
N GLY A 167 -0.76 1.58 8.02
CA GLY A 167 -0.02 1.76 9.26
C GLY A 167 -0.82 2.50 10.35
N VAL A 168 -1.57 3.54 10.00
CA VAL A 168 -2.41 4.28 10.97
C VAL A 168 -3.55 3.42 11.51
N VAL A 169 -4.22 2.66 10.63
CA VAL A 169 -5.31 1.78 11.03
C VAL A 169 -4.77 0.67 11.92
N GLN A 170 -3.74 -0.05 11.47
CA GLN A 170 -3.09 -1.13 12.21
C GLN A 170 -2.64 -0.70 13.61
N ALA A 171 -1.99 0.48 13.72
CA ALA A 171 -1.55 1.01 15.01
C ALA A 171 -2.70 1.35 15.99
N GLY A 172 -3.94 1.45 15.52
CA GLY A 172 -5.12 1.63 16.37
C GLY A 172 -5.96 0.38 16.56
N LEU A 173 -5.63 -0.74 15.92
CA LEU A 173 -6.25 -2.04 16.18
C LEU A 173 -5.64 -2.63 17.46
N VAL A 174 -6.22 -2.27 18.60
CA VAL A 174 -5.82 -2.80 19.91
C VAL A 174 -6.95 -3.66 20.44
N PRO A 175 -6.85 -5.01 20.34
CA PRO A 175 -7.91 -5.90 20.80
C PRO A 175 -8.04 -5.87 22.32
N ASP A 176 -9.27 -5.96 22.82
CA ASP A 176 -9.55 -6.20 24.23
C ASP A 176 -9.47 -7.72 24.48
N GLU A 177 -8.32 -8.19 24.97
CA GLU A 177 -8.05 -9.62 25.18
C GLU A 177 -9.09 -10.29 26.09
N GLU A 178 -9.60 -9.59 27.11
CA GLU A 178 -10.61 -10.13 28.01
C GLU A 178 -11.94 -10.32 27.27
N GLN A 179 -12.34 -9.35 26.47
CA GLN A 179 -13.53 -9.43 25.64
C GLN A 179 -13.41 -10.52 24.57
N VAL A 180 -12.26 -10.63 23.90
CA VAL A 180 -11.98 -11.65 22.89
C VAL A 180 -12.01 -13.04 23.51
N GLY A 181 -11.34 -13.23 24.65
CA GLY A 181 -11.35 -14.50 25.38
C GLY A 181 -12.74 -14.90 25.85
N ALA A 182 -13.54 -13.95 26.37
CA ALA A 182 -14.92 -14.21 26.74
C ALA A 182 -15.80 -14.61 25.56
N ALA A 183 -15.57 -14.02 24.37
CA ALA A 183 -16.28 -14.36 23.15
C ALA A 183 -15.93 -15.77 22.66
N PHE A 184 -14.65 -16.14 22.63
CA PHE A 184 -14.23 -17.51 22.29
C PHE A 184 -14.73 -18.53 23.30
N ALA A 185 -14.60 -18.28 24.60
CA ALA A 185 -15.11 -19.18 25.64
C ALA A 185 -16.63 -19.41 25.50
N LYS A 186 -17.39 -18.35 25.19
CA LYS A 186 -18.82 -18.45 24.91
C LYS A 186 -19.12 -19.27 23.66
N ALA A 187 -18.38 -19.06 22.57
CA ALA A 187 -18.54 -19.81 21.33
C ALA A 187 -18.20 -21.30 21.51
N LEU A 188 -17.13 -21.60 22.27
CA LEU A 188 -16.75 -22.96 22.64
C LEU A 188 -17.82 -23.64 23.53
N ALA A 189 -18.37 -22.92 24.51
CA ALA A 189 -19.39 -23.44 25.43
C ALA A 189 -20.73 -23.76 24.74
N GLN A 190 -21.03 -23.14 23.60
CA GLN A 190 -22.22 -23.45 22.80
C GLN A 190 -22.09 -24.80 22.06
N GLY A 191 -20.89 -25.36 21.94
CA GLY A 191 -20.63 -26.71 21.45
C GLY A 191 -20.59 -26.87 19.92
N ASP A 192 -21.09 -25.90 19.15
CA ASP A 192 -21.05 -25.95 17.68
C ASP A 192 -19.64 -25.68 17.14
N LEU A 193 -18.96 -24.64 17.63
CA LEU A 193 -17.61 -24.27 17.19
C LEU A 193 -16.56 -25.38 17.36
N PRO A 194 -16.37 -26.00 18.55
CA PRO A 194 -15.34 -27.03 18.73
C PRO A 194 -15.62 -28.28 17.90
N ARG A 195 -16.89 -28.67 17.77
CA ARG A 195 -17.28 -29.80 16.91
C ARG A 195 -16.99 -29.53 15.44
N GLU A 196 -17.24 -28.30 14.96
CA GLU A 196 -16.95 -27.93 13.58
C GLU A 196 -15.44 -27.84 13.31
N LEU A 197 -14.64 -27.29 14.23
CA LEU A 197 -13.18 -27.27 14.12
C LEU A 197 -12.61 -28.69 14.03
N GLU A 198 -13.08 -29.61 14.86
CA GLU A 198 -12.68 -31.02 14.83
C GLU A 198 -13.05 -31.69 13.49
N GLN A 199 -14.25 -31.43 12.95
CA GLN A 199 -14.66 -31.92 11.62
C GLN A 199 -13.81 -31.37 10.47
N LEU A 200 -13.22 -30.20 10.67
CA LEU A 200 -12.34 -29.52 9.72
C LEU A 200 -10.86 -29.91 9.93
N GLY A 201 -10.58 -30.89 10.79
CA GLY A 201 -9.22 -31.38 11.04
C GLY A 201 -8.35 -30.40 11.84
N VAL A 202 -8.96 -29.48 12.58
CA VAL A 202 -8.23 -28.55 13.47
C VAL A 202 -8.21 -29.15 14.87
N GLU A 203 -7.04 -29.18 15.49
CA GLU A 203 -6.91 -29.68 16.87
C GLU A 203 -7.79 -28.87 17.83
N PRO A 204 -8.36 -29.49 18.88
CA PRO A 204 -9.16 -28.78 19.86
C PRO A 204 -8.30 -27.74 20.58
N LEU A 205 -8.64 -26.46 20.40
CA LEU A 205 -8.01 -25.35 21.10
C LEU A 205 -8.92 -24.87 22.23
N ASP A 206 -8.33 -24.55 23.38
CA ASP A 206 -9.05 -23.86 24.44
C ASP A 206 -9.23 -22.36 24.13
N ALA A 207 -9.98 -21.66 24.98
CA ALA A 207 -10.28 -20.25 24.74
C ALA A 207 -9.03 -19.36 24.77
N GLN A 208 -8.02 -19.70 25.59
CA GLN A 208 -6.79 -18.92 25.67
C GLN A 208 -5.90 -19.21 24.46
N GLU A 209 -5.79 -20.47 24.03
CA GLU A 209 -5.05 -20.84 22.84
C GLU A 209 -5.63 -20.17 21.57
N LEU A 210 -6.96 -19.99 21.50
CA LEU A 210 -7.59 -19.19 20.44
C LEU A 210 -7.28 -17.70 20.56
N VAL A 211 -7.22 -17.14 21.77
CA VAL A 211 -6.79 -15.73 21.96
C VAL A 211 -5.35 -15.55 21.49
N ASP A 212 -4.45 -16.42 21.92
CA ASP A 212 -3.03 -16.34 21.58
C ASP A 212 -2.84 -16.45 20.05
N ALA A 213 -3.50 -17.41 19.40
CA ALA A 213 -3.48 -17.54 17.94
C ALA A 213 -4.13 -16.34 17.21
N TYR A 214 -5.15 -15.71 17.80
CA TYR A 214 -5.78 -14.51 17.25
C TYR A 214 -4.82 -13.32 17.27
N LEU A 215 -4.10 -13.13 18.37
CA LEU A 215 -3.11 -12.07 18.52
C LEU A 215 -1.92 -12.31 17.60
N ASP A 216 -1.42 -13.54 17.51
CA ASP A 216 -0.33 -13.92 16.61
C ASP A 216 -0.69 -13.64 15.14
N GLU A 217 -1.91 -13.97 14.71
CA GLU A 217 -2.36 -13.69 13.34
C GLU A 217 -2.61 -12.19 13.10
N LEU A 218 -3.06 -11.44 14.12
CA LEU A 218 -3.23 -9.99 14.03
C LEU A 218 -1.89 -9.28 13.79
N ASP A 219 -0.82 -9.75 14.45
CA ASP A 219 0.53 -9.22 14.36
C ASP A 219 1.32 -9.75 13.15
N ALA A 220 0.81 -10.77 12.46
CA ALA A 220 1.50 -11.39 11.33
C ALA A 220 1.81 -10.39 10.19
N ASP A 221 3.05 -10.42 9.70
CA ASP A 221 3.53 -9.55 8.60
C ASP A 221 2.71 -9.71 7.31
N GLU A 222 2.22 -10.93 7.05
CA GLU A 222 1.37 -11.24 5.91
C GLU A 222 0.08 -11.89 6.40
N PRO A 223 -1.03 -11.17 6.65
CA PRO A 223 -2.27 -11.74 7.19
C PRO A 223 -2.91 -12.73 6.20
N PHE A 224 -3.85 -13.57 6.60
CA PHE A 224 -4.49 -14.49 5.65
C PHE A 224 -5.21 -13.72 4.51
N ALA A 225 -5.19 -14.24 3.27
CA ALA A 225 -5.72 -13.51 2.12
C ALA A 225 -7.25 -13.56 2.04
N MET A 226 -7.89 -12.38 2.11
CA MET A 226 -9.28 -12.20 1.67
C MET A 226 -9.36 -11.96 0.16
N GLN A 227 -10.49 -12.31 -0.44
CA GLN A 227 -10.83 -11.96 -1.82
C GLN A 227 -10.95 -10.43 -2.00
N TYR A 228 -10.68 -9.98 -3.23
CA TYR A 228 -10.35 -8.60 -3.65
C TYR A 228 -11.43 -7.52 -3.47
N ASP A 229 -12.60 -7.85 -2.94
CA ASP A 229 -13.80 -7.01 -3.16
C ASP A 229 -14.16 -6.06 -2.05
N ALA A 230 -13.54 -6.23 -0.89
CA ALA A 230 -13.70 -5.32 0.23
C ALA A 230 -12.74 -4.12 0.12
N VAL A 231 -12.30 -3.77 -1.10
CA VAL A 231 -11.18 -2.82 -1.32
C VAL A 231 -11.63 -1.54 -2.00
N LEU A 232 -12.86 -1.45 -2.51
CA LEU A 232 -13.25 -0.31 -3.33
C LEU A 232 -13.48 0.94 -2.49
N HIS A 233 -14.21 0.85 -1.38
CA HIS A 233 -14.36 1.98 -0.46
C HIS A 233 -13.02 2.31 0.21
N LEU A 234 -12.17 1.30 0.50
CA LEU A 234 -10.78 1.53 0.93
C LEU A 234 -9.91 2.27 -0.09
N ALA A 235 -10.00 1.93 -1.38
CA ALA A 235 -9.23 2.59 -2.43
C ALA A 235 -9.71 4.04 -2.62
N ALA A 236 -11.02 4.26 -2.57
CA ALA A 236 -11.62 5.59 -2.56
C ALA A 236 -11.15 6.43 -1.37
N LEU A 237 -11.15 5.83 -0.18
CA LEU A 237 -10.62 6.44 1.03
C LEU A 237 -9.14 6.82 0.85
N ASN A 238 -8.31 5.91 0.37
CA ASN A 238 -6.89 6.17 0.19
C ASN A 238 -6.63 7.35 -0.76
N LEU A 239 -7.34 7.41 -1.89
CA LEU A 239 -7.20 8.54 -2.81
C LEU A 239 -7.66 9.85 -2.15
N THR A 240 -8.80 9.81 -1.44
CA THR A 240 -9.34 10.96 -0.71
C THR A 240 -8.33 11.48 0.33
N LEU A 241 -7.68 10.57 1.07
CA LEU A 241 -6.64 10.93 2.03
C LEU A 241 -5.40 11.53 1.33
N ALA A 242 -4.97 10.95 0.22
CA ALA A 242 -3.85 11.48 -0.56
C ALA A 242 -4.13 12.90 -1.08
N GLU A 243 -5.37 13.21 -1.47
CA GLU A 243 -5.79 14.52 -1.94
C GLU A 243 -5.99 15.55 -0.81
N GLN A 244 -6.68 15.16 0.26
CA GLN A 244 -7.10 16.08 1.33
C GLN A 244 -5.99 16.38 2.33
N VAL A 245 -5.22 15.36 2.73
CA VAL A 245 -4.22 15.48 3.80
C VAL A 245 -2.81 15.10 3.33
N GLY A 246 -2.61 14.63 2.10
CA GLY A 246 -1.29 14.25 1.59
C GLY A 246 -0.24 15.37 1.64
N ALA A 247 -0.64 16.62 1.35
CA ALA A 247 0.24 17.78 1.48
C ALA A 247 0.65 18.04 2.94
N LEU A 248 -0.26 17.83 3.89
CA LEU A 248 0.04 17.97 5.32
C LEU A 248 0.98 16.85 5.78
N VAL A 249 0.70 15.61 5.38
CA VAL A 249 1.52 14.44 5.73
C VAL A 249 2.94 14.54 5.21
N THR A 250 3.11 15.03 3.99
CA THR A 250 4.43 15.25 3.37
C THR A 250 5.22 16.40 4.02
N GLN A 251 4.55 17.33 4.68
CA GLN A 251 5.19 18.49 5.31
C GLN A 251 5.55 18.24 6.77
N ILE A 252 4.57 17.83 7.60
CA ILE A 252 4.71 17.80 9.07
C ILE A 252 4.59 16.39 9.67
N GLY A 253 4.40 15.35 8.84
CA GLY A 253 4.11 13.98 9.31
C GLY A 253 2.62 13.77 9.58
N ILE A 254 2.26 12.81 10.43
CA ILE A 254 0.85 12.47 10.71
C ILE A 254 0.46 12.89 12.14
N PRO A 255 -0.12 14.10 12.32
CA PRO A 255 -0.65 14.58 13.60
C PRO A 255 -1.73 13.67 14.20
N ALA A 256 -1.96 13.80 15.50
CA ALA A 256 -2.97 13.03 16.21
C ALA A 256 -4.39 13.25 15.64
N GLU A 257 -4.71 14.49 15.25
CA GLU A 257 -5.98 14.86 14.64
C GLU A 257 -6.16 14.17 13.28
N VAL A 258 -5.09 14.11 12.48
CA VAL A 258 -5.10 13.41 11.19
C VAL A 258 -5.24 11.91 11.39
N ARG A 259 -4.60 11.33 12.42
CA ARG A 259 -4.78 9.90 12.75
C ARG A 259 -6.22 9.59 13.14
N ALA A 260 -6.83 10.42 13.98
CA ALA A 260 -8.21 10.27 14.39
C ALA A 260 -9.15 10.37 13.17
N GLN A 261 -8.92 11.35 12.29
CA GLN A 261 -9.67 11.49 11.04
C GLN A 261 -9.53 10.26 10.13
N ILE A 262 -8.30 9.74 9.96
CA ILE A 262 -8.06 8.51 9.17
C ILE A 262 -8.82 7.32 9.76
N GLN A 263 -8.77 7.14 11.08
CA GLN A 263 -9.48 6.06 11.80
C GLN A 263 -11.00 6.14 11.63
N GLU A 264 -11.58 7.35 11.74
CA GLU A 264 -13.02 7.58 11.55
C GLU A 264 -13.46 7.28 10.11
N LEU A 265 -12.71 7.79 9.13
CA LEU A 265 -12.99 7.55 7.73
C LEU A 265 -12.80 6.06 7.35
N TYR A 266 -11.79 5.39 7.91
CA TYR A 266 -11.60 3.95 7.77
C TYR A 266 -12.78 3.16 8.33
N THR A 267 -13.25 3.50 9.53
CA THR A 267 -14.40 2.82 10.16
C THR A 267 -15.64 2.89 9.27
N THR A 268 -15.83 4.02 8.58
CA THR A 268 -16.94 4.22 7.64
C THR A 268 -16.76 3.33 6.41
N ALA A 269 -15.58 3.39 5.77
CA ALA A 269 -15.27 2.55 4.61
C ALA A 269 -15.37 1.04 4.94
N TYR A 270 -14.90 0.62 6.12
CA TYR A 270 -15.03 -0.75 6.61
C TYR A 270 -16.49 -1.17 6.77
N ALA A 271 -17.36 -0.31 7.31
CA ALA A 271 -18.78 -0.63 7.45
C ALA A 271 -19.51 -0.76 6.10
N ASP A 272 -19.09 0.00 5.09
CA ASP A 272 -19.65 -0.04 3.73
C ASP A 272 -19.17 -1.26 2.92
N ASP A 273 -17.88 -1.62 3.07
CA ASP A 273 -17.28 -2.80 2.43
C ASP A 273 -17.70 -4.11 3.14
N VAL A 274 -17.64 -4.14 4.48
CA VAL A 274 -17.81 -5.34 5.32
C VAL A 274 -19.19 -5.37 5.94
N ASP A 275 -20.16 -5.76 5.12
CA ASP A 275 -21.52 -6.02 5.58
C ASP A 275 -21.69 -7.43 6.19
N ALA A 276 -22.89 -7.74 6.68
CA ALA A 276 -23.17 -9.05 7.30
C ALA A 276 -23.15 -10.19 6.27
N GLN A 277 -23.54 -9.91 5.02
CA GLN A 277 -23.53 -10.88 3.94
C GLN A 277 -22.08 -11.24 3.55
N LEU A 278 -21.16 -10.28 3.54
CA LEU A 278 -19.75 -10.53 3.30
C LEU A 278 -19.15 -11.37 4.43
N VAL A 279 -19.50 -11.11 5.69
CA VAL A 279 -19.05 -11.94 6.82
C VAL A 279 -19.50 -13.40 6.65
N GLU A 280 -20.73 -13.64 6.21
CA GLU A 280 -21.23 -14.99 5.87
C GLU A 280 -20.46 -15.61 4.68
N GLU A 281 -20.23 -14.84 3.61
CA GLU A 281 -19.45 -15.28 2.45
C GLU A 281 -18.02 -15.65 2.82
N LEU A 282 -17.37 -14.84 3.66
CA LEU A 282 -16.03 -15.09 4.18
C LEU A 282 -16.02 -16.33 5.06
N SER A 283 -16.98 -16.47 5.98
CA SER A 283 -17.08 -17.68 6.81
C SER A 283 -17.22 -18.94 5.96
N ALA A 284 -18.08 -18.92 4.93
CA ALA A 284 -18.23 -20.03 4.00
C ALA A 284 -16.96 -20.30 3.17
N PHE A 285 -16.24 -19.24 2.76
CA PHE A 285 -14.96 -19.36 2.06
C PHE A 285 -13.89 -20.03 2.94
N PHE A 286 -13.72 -19.55 4.18
CA PHE A 286 -12.74 -20.11 5.10
C PHE A 286 -13.06 -21.56 5.47
N ARG A 287 -14.35 -21.87 5.68
CA ARG A 287 -14.80 -23.25 5.88
C ARG A 287 -14.41 -24.14 4.69
N LYS A 288 -14.71 -23.74 3.46
CA LYS A 288 -14.32 -24.50 2.26
C LYS A 288 -12.80 -24.65 2.12
N ARG A 289 -12.03 -23.62 2.49
CA ARG A 289 -10.57 -23.71 2.47
C ARG A 289 -10.06 -24.71 3.51
N LEU A 290 -10.65 -24.74 4.71
CA LEU A 290 -10.33 -25.72 5.74
C LEU A 290 -10.70 -27.15 5.29
N GLU A 291 -11.86 -27.33 4.66
CA GLU A 291 -12.26 -28.61 4.04
C GLU A 291 -11.23 -29.05 2.98
N ALA A 292 -10.83 -28.14 2.10
CA ALA A 292 -9.82 -28.44 1.08
C ALA A 292 -8.43 -28.75 1.67
N LEU A 293 -8.01 -28.04 2.72
CA LEU A 293 -6.73 -28.30 3.40
C LEU A 293 -6.72 -29.65 4.11
N ARG A 294 -7.84 -30.07 4.69
CA ARG A 294 -8.02 -31.40 5.26
C ARG A 294 -7.93 -32.47 4.17
N ASP A 295 -8.67 -32.29 3.08
CA ASP A 295 -8.69 -33.26 1.98
C ASP A 295 -7.30 -33.34 1.27
N GLU A 296 -6.58 -32.22 1.13
CA GLU A 296 -5.19 -32.17 0.63
C GLU A 296 -4.21 -32.97 1.52
N GLU A 297 -4.44 -32.97 2.83
CA GLU A 297 -3.65 -33.76 3.79
C GLU A 297 -3.98 -35.25 3.69
N ASP A 298 -5.27 -35.60 3.61
CA ASP A 298 -5.75 -36.97 3.46
C ASP A 298 -5.29 -37.61 2.13
N ASP A 299 -5.43 -36.89 1.00
CA ASP A 299 -5.00 -37.36 -0.33
C ASP A 299 -3.47 -37.55 -0.39
N ALA A 300 -2.70 -36.63 0.24
CA ALA A 300 -1.25 -36.73 0.32
C ALA A 300 -0.79 -37.95 1.15
N ASP A 301 -1.56 -38.33 2.17
CA ASP A 301 -1.31 -39.50 3.00
C ASP A 301 -1.74 -40.81 2.29
N GLU A 302 -2.79 -40.80 1.47
CA GLU A 302 -3.25 -41.95 0.68
C GLU A 302 -2.37 -42.27 -0.54
N GLU A 303 -1.91 -41.27 -1.30
CA GLU A 303 -1.07 -41.49 -2.50
C GLU A 303 0.33 -42.05 -2.17
N ARG A 304 0.76 -42.00 -0.91
CA ARG A 304 2.13 -42.30 -0.46
C ARG A 304 2.29 -43.64 0.26
N GLY A 305 1.55 -44.68 -0.12
CA GLY A 305 1.51 -46.02 0.49
C GLY A 305 2.84 -46.77 0.83
N ASP A 306 4.01 -46.16 0.69
CA ASP A 306 5.35 -46.69 0.98
C ASP A 306 6.14 -45.97 2.11
N GLY A 307 5.53 -45.05 2.88
CA GLY A 307 6.13 -44.56 4.15
C GLY A 307 7.39 -43.69 4.00
N ALA A 308 7.55 -42.98 2.88
CA ALA A 308 8.58 -41.96 2.73
C ALA A 308 8.24 -40.74 3.60
N PRO A 309 9.15 -40.27 4.48
CA PRO A 309 8.90 -39.08 5.30
C PRO A 309 8.65 -37.85 4.43
N ARG A 310 7.64 -37.05 4.82
CA ARG A 310 7.36 -35.74 4.22
C ARG A 310 8.60 -34.85 4.37
N SER A 311 8.76 -33.90 3.45
CA SER A 311 9.71 -32.82 3.70
C SER A 311 9.08 -31.96 4.81
N GLU A 312 9.82 -31.69 5.88
CA GLU A 312 9.31 -30.88 7.01
C GLU A 312 8.74 -29.53 6.51
N ASP A 313 9.33 -28.98 5.45
CA ASP A 313 8.92 -27.72 4.81
C ASP A 313 7.49 -27.74 4.21
N ASP A 314 7.00 -28.88 3.70
CA ASP A 314 5.67 -28.99 3.10
C ASP A 314 4.56 -29.16 4.17
N ASP A 315 4.88 -29.85 5.26
CA ASP A 315 3.93 -30.16 6.36
C ASP A 315 3.70 -28.95 7.24
N ASP A 316 4.80 -28.27 7.58
CA ASP A 316 4.75 -27.02 8.32
C ASP A 316 3.95 -25.97 7.54
N GLY A 317 4.00 -25.99 6.20
CA GLY A 317 3.24 -25.11 5.33
C GLY A 317 1.72 -25.33 5.37
N ILE A 318 1.26 -26.58 5.26
CA ILE A 318 -0.18 -26.93 5.27
C ILE A 318 -0.75 -26.73 6.68
N ALA A 319 -0.05 -27.21 7.71
CA ALA A 319 -0.48 -27.07 9.11
C ALA A 319 -0.61 -25.60 9.51
N LEU A 320 0.36 -24.76 9.14
CA LEU A 320 0.30 -23.32 9.37
C LEU A 320 -0.88 -22.68 8.62
N GLN A 321 -1.10 -23.01 7.34
CA GLN A 321 -2.25 -22.47 6.60
C GLN A 321 -3.59 -22.88 7.22
N ARG A 322 -3.70 -24.12 7.71
CA ARG A 322 -4.90 -24.62 8.40
C ARG A 322 -5.13 -23.85 9.69
N GLN A 323 -4.11 -23.70 10.53
CA GLN A 323 -4.23 -22.95 11.79
C GLN A 323 -4.67 -21.50 11.54
N ARG A 324 -4.06 -20.84 10.55
CA ARG A 324 -4.38 -19.46 10.18
C ARG A 324 -5.79 -19.30 9.61
N ALA A 325 -6.23 -20.22 8.75
CA ALA A 325 -7.59 -20.23 8.24
C ALA A 325 -8.61 -20.52 9.37
N ALA A 326 -8.26 -21.40 10.31
CA ALA A 326 -9.11 -21.79 11.43
C ALA A 326 -9.32 -20.63 12.39
N ILE A 327 -8.27 -19.88 12.73
CA ILE A 327 -8.42 -18.74 13.65
C ILE A 327 -9.24 -17.61 13.04
N VAL A 328 -9.04 -17.32 11.75
CA VAL A 328 -9.88 -16.33 11.05
C VAL A 328 -11.33 -16.81 11.05
N TRP A 329 -11.60 -18.07 10.69
CA TRP A 329 -12.94 -18.63 10.70
C TRP A 329 -13.59 -18.57 12.08
N ALA A 330 -12.89 -19.01 13.13
CA ALA A 330 -13.37 -18.98 14.50
C ALA A 330 -13.68 -17.55 14.96
N SER A 331 -12.83 -16.57 14.61
CA SER A 331 -13.07 -15.15 14.93
C SER A 331 -14.36 -14.63 14.29
N LEU A 332 -14.68 -15.04 13.06
CA LEU A 332 -15.92 -14.67 12.36
C LEU A 332 -17.17 -15.26 13.03
N GLN A 333 -17.02 -16.42 13.70
CA GLN A 333 -18.13 -17.05 14.45
C GLN A 333 -18.30 -16.45 15.86
N ALA A 334 -17.20 -16.08 16.52
CA ALA A 334 -17.20 -15.66 17.91
C ALA A 334 -17.43 -14.15 18.10
N LEU A 335 -16.88 -13.32 17.19
CA LEU A 335 -16.82 -11.87 17.38
C LEU A 335 -17.77 -11.12 16.42
N PRO A 336 -18.48 -10.09 16.91
CA PRO A 336 -19.16 -9.14 16.03
C PRO A 336 -18.16 -8.45 15.10
N ARG A 337 -18.54 -8.22 13.82
CA ARG A 337 -17.64 -7.60 12.82
C ARG A 337 -16.99 -6.28 13.24
N ALA A 338 -17.69 -5.47 14.05
CA ALA A 338 -17.22 -4.16 14.52
C ALA A 338 -16.19 -4.27 15.66
N GLN A 339 -16.07 -5.45 16.26
CA GLN A 339 -15.17 -5.78 17.38
C GLN A 339 -14.19 -6.89 16.97
N ASN A 340 -14.05 -7.14 15.66
CA ASN A 340 -13.13 -8.14 15.13
C ASN A 340 -11.97 -7.37 14.47
N GLU A 341 -10.94 -7.07 15.26
CA GLU A 341 -9.73 -6.38 14.82
C GLU A 341 -8.96 -7.22 13.79
N LEU A 342 -9.00 -8.54 13.88
CA LEU A 342 -8.39 -9.42 12.87
C LEU A 342 -9.04 -9.22 11.49
N LEU A 343 -10.37 -9.16 11.43
CA LEU A 343 -11.10 -8.89 10.18
C LEU A 343 -10.78 -7.50 9.63
N GLN A 344 -10.71 -6.48 10.50
CA GLN A 344 -10.27 -5.13 10.12
C GLN A 344 -8.82 -5.11 9.61
N SER A 345 -7.94 -5.87 10.26
CA SER A 345 -6.54 -5.99 9.87
C SER A 345 -6.40 -6.59 8.47
N ILE A 346 -7.09 -7.72 8.22
CA ILE A 346 -7.11 -8.35 6.92
C ILE A 346 -7.74 -7.42 5.87
N HIS A 347 -8.80 -6.69 6.23
CA HIS A 347 -9.47 -5.72 5.35
C HIS A 347 -8.52 -4.59 4.94
N VAL A 348 -7.89 -3.88 5.88
CA VAL A 348 -7.02 -2.75 5.51
C VAL A 348 -5.78 -3.21 4.74
N ARG A 349 -5.21 -4.37 5.10
CA ARG A 349 -4.03 -4.94 4.40
C ARG A 349 -4.37 -5.50 3.01
N SER A 350 -5.64 -5.77 2.73
CA SER A 350 -6.10 -6.16 1.38
C SER A 350 -5.87 -5.05 0.34
N LEU A 351 -5.77 -3.79 0.77
CA LEU A 351 -5.40 -2.64 -0.06
C LEU A 351 -4.07 -2.86 -0.80
N THR A 352 -3.02 -3.31 -0.10
CA THR A 352 -1.72 -3.57 -0.71
C THR A 352 -1.75 -4.74 -1.68
N ARG A 353 -2.54 -5.78 -1.37
CA ARG A 353 -2.67 -6.99 -2.19
C ARG A 353 -3.48 -6.78 -3.45
N ALA A 354 -4.55 -5.99 -3.35
CA ALA A 354 -5.41 -5.64 -4.46
C ALA A 354 -4.63 -5.05 -5.64
N ARG A 355 -3.64 -4.22 -5.31
CA ARG A 355 -2.76 -3.58 -6.28
C ARG A 355 -1.73 -4.53 -6.92
N LEU A 356 -1.33 -5.60 -6.24
CA LEU A 356 -0.16 -6.41 -6.62
C LEU A 356 -0.52 -7.78 -7.21
N ILE A 357 -1.62 -8.39 -6.78
CA ILE A 357 -1.87 -9.83 -6.99
C ILE A 357 -3.19 -10.08 -7.76
N ALA A 358 -3.83 -9.02 -8.29
CA ALA A 358 -5.05 -9.16 -9.07
C ALA A 358 -4.89 -10.14 -10.26
N PRO A 359 -5.89 -11.01 -10.54
CA PRO A 359 -5.85 -11.89 -11.70
C PRO A 359 -5.63 -11.09 -12.99
N PRO A 360 -4.82 -11.56 -13.96
CA PRO A 360 -4.51 -10.81 -15.17
C PRO A 360 -5.72 -10.26 -15.95
N PRO A 361 -6.87 -10.97 -16.04
CA PRO A 361 -8.06 -10.44 -16.69
C PRO A 361 -8.73 -9.26 -15.95
N GLU A 362 -8.54 -9.19 -14.64
CA GLU A 362 -9.16 -8.20 -13.75
C GLU A 362 -8.29 -6.95 -13.55
N GLN A 363 -6.96 -7.10 -13.72
CA GLN A 363 -5.97 -6.03 -13.54
C GLN A 363 -6.31 -4.71 -14.25
N PRO A 364 -6.79 -4.67 -15.51
CA PRO A 364 -7.09 -3.40 -16.18
C PRO A 364 -8.24 -2.62 -15.52
N PHE A 365 -9.24 -3.32 -14.98
CA PHE A 365 -10.36 -2.70 -14.28
C PHE A 365 -9.92 -2.15 -12.94
N LEU A 366 -9.17 -2.95 -12.17
CA LEU A 366 -8.65 -2.54 -10.88
C LEU A 366 -7.66 -1.38 -11.03
N ALA A 367 -6.80 -1.37 -12.05
CA ALA A 367 -5.88 -0.26 -12.31
C ALA A 367 -6.63 1.06 -12.57
N LYS A 368 -7.73 1.03 -13.34
CA LYS A 368 -8.59 2.19 -13.58
C LYS A 368 -9.27 2.66 -12.29
N LEU A 369 -9.89 1.74 -11.55
CA LEU A 369 -10.61 2.04 -10.31
C LEU A 369 -9.68 2.55 -9.22
N TRP A 370 -8.46 2.06 -9.14
CA TRP A 370 -7.47 2.57 -8.20
C TRP A 370 -6.99 3.97 -8.54
N ALA A 371 -6.87 4.29 -9.82
CA ALA A 371 -6.52 5.64 -10.24
C ALA A 371 -7.69 6.62 -10.07
N GLN A 372 -8.92 6.16 -10.29
CA GLN A 372 -10.14 6.97 -10.27
C GLN A 372 -11.32 6.20 -9.65
N PRO A 373 -11.35 6.01 -8.33
CA PRO A 373 -12.35 5.20 -7.63
C PRO A 373 -13.76 5.79 -7.67
N SER A 374 -13.87 7.08 -8.01
CA SER A 374 -15.14 7.79 -8.22
C SER A 374 -15.55 7.91 -9.69
N ASP A 375 -14.85 7.25 -10.63
CA ASP A 375 -15.26 7.24 -12.04
C ASP A 375 -16.42 6.26 -12.25
N LEU A 376 -17.58 6.83 -12.60
CA LEU A 376 -18.80 6.08 -12.86
C LEU A 376 -18.63 5.08 -14.01
N PHE A 377 -17.88 5.44 -15.05
CA PHE A 377 -17.69 4.55 -16.19
C PHE A 377 -16.80 3.36 -15.83
N ALA A 378 -15.72 3.59 -15.08
CA ALA A 378 -14.86 2.52 -14.59
C ALA A 378 -15.62 1.56 -13.65
N LEU A 379 -16.47 2.10 -12.77
CA LEU A 379 -17.32 1.31 -11.88
C LEU A 379 -18.35 0.48 -12.65
N GLU A 380 -19.03 1.06 -13.65
CA GLU A 380 -20.01 0.37 -14.50
C GLU A 380 -19.36 -0.72 -15.37
N GLU A 381 -18.17 -0.46 -15.95
CA GLU A 381 -17.40 -1.46 -16.70
C GLU A 381 -17.01 -2.66 -15.80
N TYR A 382 -16.55 -2.38 -14.59
CA TYR A 382 -16.12 -3.43 -13.66
C TYR A 382 -17.31 -4.24 -13.12
N GLU A 383 -18.42 -3.58 -12.77
CA GLU A 383 -19.66 -4.25 -12.40
C GLU A 383 -20.14 -5.20 -13.53
N GLY A 384 -20.10 -4.72 -14.78
CA GLY A 384 -20.45 -5.51 -15.96
C GLY A 384 -19.57 -6.75 -16.13
N TYR A 385 -18.25 -6.59 -15.94
CA TYR A 385 -17.30 -7.70 -15.97
C TYR A 385 -17.60 -8.76 -14.90
N LEU A 386 -17.85 -8.34 -13.65
CA LEU A 386 -18.17 -9.25 -12.56
C LEU A 386 -19.48 -10.01 -12.81
N ARG A 387 -20.52 -9.33 -13.32
CA ARG A 387 -21.77 -10.00 -13.69
C ARG A 387 -21.58 -11.02 -14.82
N ALA A 388 -20.77 -10.68 -15.82
CA ALA A 388 -20.50 -11.56 -16.96
C ALA A 388 -19.71 -12.83 -16.56
N THR A 389 -18.90 -12.74 -15.50
CA THR A 389 -18.10 -13.85 -14.96
C THR A 389 -18.82 -14.65 -13.87
N GLY A 390 -20.06 -14.26 -13.50
CA GLY A 390 -20.85 -14.97 -12.49
C GLY A 390 -20.60 -14.50 -11.05
N GLU A 391 -19.83 -13.44 -10.86
CA GLU A 391 -19.43 -12.87 -9.57
C GLU A 391 -20.50 -11.93 -8.99
N VAL A 392 -21.69 -12.49 -8.73
CA VAL A 392 -22.91 -11.73 -8.38
C VAL A 392 -22.74 -10.85 -7.14
N ASN A 393 -22.11 -11.36 -6.08
CA ASN A 393 -21.96 -10.62 -4.83
C ASN A 393 -20.90 -9.53 -4.93
N ARG A 394 -19.79 -9.80 -5.63
CA ARG A 394 -18.78 -8.81 -5.99
C ARG A 394 -19.43 -7.66 -6.77
N ALA A 395 -20.24 -7.98 -7.78
CA ALA A 395 -20.95 -6.99 -8.58
C ALA A 395 -21.94 -6.14 -7.76
N LYS A 396 -22.66 -6.72 -6.80
CA LYS A 396 -23.55 -5.95 -5.89
C LYS A 396 -22.78 -4.91 -5.07
N ARG A 397 -21.57 -5.23 -4.59
CA ARG A 397 -20.73 -4.28 -3.85
C ARG A 397 -20.28 -3.12 -4.73
N VAL A 398 -19.83 -3.40 -5.95
CA VAL A 398 -19.52 -2.34 -6.95
C VAL A 398 -20.75 -1.47 -7.21
N SER A 399 -21.93 -2.07 -7.34
CA SER A 399 -23.18 -1.34 -7.56
C SER A 399 -23.53 -0.41 -6.40
N ARG A 400 -23.27 -0.79 -5.14
CA ARG A 400 -23.46 0.12 -3.98
C ARG A 400 -22.51 1.31 -4.05
N MET A 401 -21.22 1.05 -4.33
CA MET A 401 -20.24 2.13 -4.51
C MET A 401 -20.66 3.08 -5.65
N LEU A 402 -21.17 2.54 -6.75
CA LEU A 402 -21.70 3.32 -7.86
C LEU A 402 -22.86 4.22 -7.42
N ASP A 403 -23.79 3.70 -6.62
CA ASP A 403 -24.93 4.46 -6.07
C ASP A 403 -24.46 5.55 -5.10
N ASP A 404 -23.48 5.26 -4.25
CA ASP A 404 -22.88 6.22 -3.32
C ASP A 404 -22.19 7.36 -4.07
N VAL A 405 -21.41 7.07 -5.11
CA VAL A 405 -20.76 8.08 -5.96
C VAL A 405 -21.81 8.91 -6.73
N LYS A 406 -22.87 8.27 -7.24
CA LYS A 406 -23.98 8.98 -7.91
C LYS A 406 -24.69 9.94 -6.95
N ARG A 407 -24.97 9.48 -5.73
CA ARG A 407 -25.59 10.29 -4.66
C ARG A 407 -24.69 11.48 -4.29
N ALA A 408 -23.41 11.25 -4.01
CA ALA A 408 -22.46 12.31 -3.67
C ALA A 408 -22.34 13.38 -4.77
N ARG A 409 -22.31 12.96 -6.05
CA ARG A 409 -22.30 13.91 -7.19
C ARG A 409 -23.59 14.72 -7.28
N GLN A 410 -24.74 14.13 -6.96
CA GLN A 410 -26.02 14.83 -6.96
C GLN A 410 -26.10 15.85 -5.81
N GLU A 411 -25.69 15.46 -4.61
CA GLU A 411 -25.61 16.34 -3.44
C GLU A 411 -24.66 17.52 -3.69
N ALA A 412 -23.47 17.27 -4.28
CA ALA A 412 -22.54 18.33 -4.65
C ALA A 412 -23.14 19.32 -5.68
N ARG A 413 -23.89 18.83 -6.67
CA ARG A 413 -24.59 19.69 -7.65
C ARG A 413 -25.70 20.52 -6.99
N GLN A 414 -26.44 19.94 -6.05
CA GLN A 414 -27.48 20.66 -5.31
C GLN A 414 -26.87 21.74 -4.40
N ALA A 415 -25.76 21.46 -3.74
CA ALA A 415 -25.04 22.43 -2.92
C ALA A 415 -24.48 23.60 -3.77
N GLN A 416 -23.97 23.32 -4.97
CA GLN A 416 -23.50 24.36 -5.91
C GLN A 416 -24.64 25.15 -6.55
N GLY A 417 -25.79 24.53 -6.79
CA GLY A 417 -27.01 25.19 -7.28
C GLY A 417 -27.78 25.99 -6.23
N ALA A 418 -27.44 25.84 -4.94
CA ALA A 418 -28.07 26.54 -3.81
C ALA A 418 -27.22 27.70 -3.25
N ALA A 419 -26.04 27.97 -3.83
CA ALA A 419 -25.26 29.16 -3.48
C ALA A 419 -26.01 30.43 -3.97
N PRO A 420 -26.32 31.42 -3.10
CA PRO A 420 -27.10 32.58 -3.49
C PRO A 420 -26.33 33.44 -4.50
N GLU A 421 -26.99 33.85 -5.58
CA GLU A 421 -26.59 35.01 -6.39
C GLU A 421 -26.74 36.29 -5.54
N GLU A 422 -25.85 36.51 -4.57
CA GLU A 422 -25.68 37.81 -3.91
C GLU A 422 -24.38 38.47 -4.38
N SER A 423 -24.40 38.94 -5.63
CA SER A 423 -23.62 40.11 -6.05
C SER A 423 -24.19 40.63 -7.38
N GLY A 424 -25.33 41.30 -7.29
CA GLY A 424 -26.03 41.91 -8.41
C GLY A 424 -26.99 43.00 -7.95
N ALA A 425 -26.49 43.95 -7.15
CA ALA A 425 -27.11 45.25 -6.91
C ALA A 425 -26.04 46.33 -6.73
#